data_AF-A0A9D2BNW3-F1
#
_entry.id   AF-A0A9D2BNW3-F1
#
_cell.length_a   1.000
_cell.length_b   1.000
_cell.length_c   1.000
_cell.angle_alpha   90.00
_cell.angle_beta   90.00
_cell.angle_gamma   90.00
#
_symmetry.space_group_name_H-M   'P 1'
#
loop_
_entity.id
_entity.type
_entity.pdbx_description
1 polymer ?
#
loop_
_entity_poly.entity_id
_entity_poly.type
_entity_poly.pdbx_seq_one_letter_code
_entity_poly.pdbx_strand_id
1 'polypeptide(L)' 'MTIPIHTSFNVRGEPIVCTPKDAYECFMKTGMDYLVMNNYLIQKHK' A
#
# COMPACT_ATOMS: atom_id res chain seq x y z
N MET A 1 6.09 4.21 23.29
CA MET A 1 5.28 3.07 22.85
C MET A 1 4.71 3.43 21.49
N THR A 2 5.06 2.70 20.43
CA THR A 2 4.54 2.95 19.07
C THR A 2 3.32 2.07 18.84
N ILE A 3 2.22 2.65 18.35
CA ILE A 3 0.97 1.93 18.10
C ILE A 3 0.80 1.81 16.57
N PRO A 4 0.74 0.59 16.01
CA PRO A 4 0.49 0.41 14.59
C PRO A 4 -0.97 0.77 14.25
N ILE A 5 -1.16 1.42 13.10
CA ILE A 5 -2.48 1.74 12.58
C ILE A 5 -2.80 0.74 11.47
N HIS A 6 -3.96 0.10 11.56
CA HIS A 6 -4.47 -0.82 10.57
C HIS A 6 -5.74 -0.24 9.96
N THR A 7 -5.71 0.01 8.65
CA THR A 7 -6.86 0.49 7.86
C THR A 7 -6.93 -0.29 6.55
N SER A 8 -8.03 -0.19 5.83
CA SER A 8 -8.14 -0.74 4.47
C SER A 8 -7.04 -0.20 3.57
N PHE A 9 -6.51 -1.08 2.70
CA PHE A 9 -5.55 -0.67 1.69
C PHE A 9 -6.27 -0.32 0.39
N ASN A 10 -6.60 0.97 0.25
CA ASN A 10 -7.25 1.57 -0.90
C ASN A 10 -7.02 3.09 -0.93
N VAL A 11 -7.25 3.71 -2.09
CA VAL A 11 -7.48 5.15 -2.18
C VAL A 11 -8.93 5.44 -1.77
N ARG A 12 -9.18 6.60 -1.16
CA ARG A 12 -10.54 6.98 -0.74
C ARG A 12 -11.48 6.98 -1.94
N GLY A 13 -12.54 6.17 -1.87
CA GLY A 13 -13.53 6.02 -2.95
C GLY A 13 -13.24 4.87 -3.91
N GLU A 14 -12.08 4.21 -3.81
CA GLU A 14 -11.74 3.00 -4.55
C GLU A 14 -12.03 1.74 -3.70
N PRO A 15 -12.35 0.58 -4.32
CA PRO A 15 -12.48 -0.69 -3.60
C PRO A 15 -11.15 -1.13 -2.96
N ILE A 16 -11.23 -2.07 -2.03
CA ILE A 16 -10.04 -2.69 -1.44
C ILE A 16 -9.26 -3.44 -2.53
N VAL A 17 -7.93 -3.28 -2.51
CA VAL A 17 -6.99 -3.97 -3.38
C VAL A 17 -7.18 -5.50 -3.34
N CYS A 18 -7.28 -6.13 -4.52
CA CYS A 18 -7.48 -7.58 -4.64
C CYS A 18 -6.40 -8.28 -5.50
N THR A 19 -5.59 -7.52 -6.25
CA THR A 19 -4.49 -8.08 -7.05
C THR A 19 -3.16 -7.38 -6.75
N PRO A 20 -2.00 -8.02 -7.00
CA PRO A 20 -0.69 -7.38 -6.86
C PRO A 20 -0.53 -6.12 -7.72
N LYS A 21 -1.21 -6.09 -8.88
CA LYS A 21 -1.24 -4.92 -9.76
C LYS A 21 -1.99 -3.76 -9.09
N ASP A 22 -3.19 -4.01 -8.57
CA ASP A 22 -3.97 -2.99 -7.85
C ASP A 22 -3.21 -2.47 -6.64
N ALA A 23 -2.49 -3.36 -5.93
CA ALA A 23 -1.66 -3.01 -4.78
C ALA A 23 -0.56 -2.03 -5.17
N TYR A 24 0.13 -2.31 -6.28
CA TYR A 24 1.18 -1.46 -6.82
C TYR A 24 0.62 -0.11 -7.28
N GLU A 25 -0.49 -0.09 -8.03
CA GLU A 25 -1.13 1.15 -8.48
C GLU A 25 -1.63 2.00 -7.31
N CYS A 26 -2.29 1.38 -6.33
CA CYS A 26 -2.74 2.03 -5.10
C CYS A 26 -1.55 2.62 -4.32
N PHE A 27 -0.49 1.84 -4.11
CA PHE A 27 0.73 2.30 -3.47
C PHE A 27 1.33 3.52 -4.18
N MET A 28 1.43 3.49 -5.51
CA MET A 28 1.98 4.60 -6.29
C MET A 28 1.15 5.89 -6.20
N LYS A 29 -0.17 5.79 -6.01
CA LYS A 29 -1.08 6.94 -5.79
C LYS A 29 -1.03 7.49 -4.36
N THR A 30 -0.44 6.77 -3.41
CA THR A 30 -0.37 7.18 -2.00
C THR A 30 0.98 7.81 -1.64
N GLY A 31 1.04 8.41 -0.44
CA GLY A 31 2.28 8.90 0.18
C GLY A 31 3.00 7.85 1.03
N MET A 32 2.70 6.56 0.87
CA MET A 32 3.38 5.49 1.60
C MET A 32 4.81 5.31 1.11
N ASP A 33 5.72 4.99 2.03
CA ASP A 33 7.15 4.82 1.73
C ASP A 33 7.50 3.40 1.24
N TYR A 34 6.80 2.39 1.79
CA TYR A 34 7.07 0.98 1.52
C TYR A 34 5.79 0.19 1.25
N LEU A 35 5.87 -0.73 0.29
CA LEU A 35 4.86 -1.76 0.04
C LEU A 35 5.50 -3.14 0.24
N VAL A 36 4.94 -3.91 1.18
CA VAL A 36 5.31 -5.30 1.42
C VAL A 36 4.24 -6.20 0.84
N MET A 37 4.61 -7.07 -0.11
CA MET A 37 3.73 -8.04 -0.73
C MET A 37 4.40 -9.39 -0.78
N ASN A 38 3.98 -10.30 0.10
CA ASN A 38 4.60 -11.62 0.24
C ASN A 38 6.13 -11.49 0.43
N ASN A 39 6.93 -12.04 -0.47
CA ASN A 39 8.40 -12.00 -0.42
C ASN A 39 9.02 -10.78 -1.12
N TYR A 40 8.20 -9.80 -1.53
CA TYR A 40 8.66 -8.59 -2.21
C TYR A 40 8.54 -7.37 -1.29
N LEU A 41 9.61 -6.59 -1.23
CA LEU A 41 9.64 -5.27 -0.61
C LEU A 41 9.88 -4.24 -1.70
N ILE A 42 8.94 -3.32 -1.88
CA ILE A 42 9.04 -2.22 -2.84
C ILE A 42 9.21 -0.93 -2.05
N GLN A 43 10.29 -0.21 -2.34
CA GLN A 43 10.55 1.12 -1.79
C GLN A 43 10.19 2.16 -2.84
N LYS A 44 9.41 3.17 -2.43
CA LYS A 44 9.17 4.34 -3.29
C LYS A 44 10.33 5.32 -3.09
N HIS A 45 11.22 5.41 -4.07
CA HIS A 45 12.22 6.48 -4.11
C HIS A 45 11.51 7.79 -4.46
N LYS A 46 11.68 8.81 -3.62
CA LYS A 46 11.17 10.16 -3.88
C LYS A 46 11.94 10.82 -5.02
#